data_AF-A0A7V9FB31-F1
#
_entry.id   AF-A0A7V9FB31-F1
#
_cell.length_a   1.000
_cell.length_b   1.000
_cell.length_c   1.000
_cell.angle_alpha   90.00
_cell.angle_beta   90.00
_cell.angle_gamma   90.00
#
_symmetry.space_group_name_H-M   'P 1'
#
loop_
_entity.id
_entity.type
_entity.pdbx_description
1 polymer ?
#
loop_
_entity_poly.entity_id
_entity_poly.type
_entity_poly.pdbx_seq_one_letter_code
_entity_poly.pdbx_strand_id
1 'polypeptide(L)' 'MKVELRDNEGFDGLLRRFTKDLQSSGVLREFRSKRRFVSKSEQRRMKMRKAEHKRRRKLAKDGETSTPASSRGRS' A
#
# COMPACT_ATOMS: atom_id res chain seq x y z
N MET A 1 5.42 -8.16 16.70
CA MET A 1 6.37 -7.59 15.72
C MET A 1 7.56 -7.06 16.50
N LYS A 2 8.76 -7.55 16.21
CA LYS A 2 10.02 -7.12 16.85
C LYS A 2 10.95 -6.68 15.72
N VAL A 3 11.56 -5.50 15.84
CA VAL A 3 12.58 -5.02 14.89
C VAL A 3 13.85 -4.80 15.68
N GLU A 4 14.91 -5.48 15.28
CA GLU A 4 16.22 -5.38 15.91
C GLU A 4 17.12 -4.42 15.13
N LEU A 5 18.03 -3.78 15.87
CA LEU A 5 19.03 -2.89 15.30
C LEU A 5 20.01 -3.72 14.45
N ARG A 6 20.27 -3.26 13.23
CA ARG A 6 21.27 -3.87 12.33
C ARG A 6 22.60 -3.13 12.43
N ASP A 7 23.67 -3.84 12.09
CA ASP A 7 24.98 -3.23 11.96
C ASP A 7 24.97 -2.23 10.79
N ASN A 8 25.44 -1.00 11.05
CA ASN A 8 25.47 0.14 10.11
C ASN A 8 24.14 0.88 9.88
N GLU A 9 23.19 0.84 10.82
CA GLU A 9 22.01 1.70 10.77
C GLU A 9 21.92 2.67 11.95
N GLY A 10 21.47 3.89 11.66
CA GLY A 10 21.03 4.84 12.67
C GLY A 10 19.57 4.60 13.09
N PHE A 11 19.15 5.30 14.15
CA PHE A 11 17.80 5.24 14.72
C PHE A 11 16.68 5.46 13.68
N ASP A 12 16.85 6.43 12.77
CA ASP A 12 15.85 6.72 11.74
C ASP A 12 15.60 5.54 10.79
N GLY A 13 16.66 4.78 10.48
CA GLY A 13 16.55 3.58 9.64
C GLY A 13 15.72 2.50 10.33
N LEU A 14 15.96 2.30 11.63
CA LEU A 14 15.20 1.38 12.47
C LEU A 14 13.71 1.81 12.55
N LEU A 15 13.43 3.08 12.83
CA LEU A 15 12.07 3.62 12.93
C LEU A 15 11.29 3.49 11.62
N ARG A 16 11.94 3.71 10.48
CA ARG A 16 11.33 3.51 9.16
C ARG A 16 10.91 2.07 8.93
N ARG A 17 11.75 1.09 9.30
CA ARG A 17 11.40 -0.33 9.18
C ARG A 17 10.29 -0.73 10.13
N PHE A 18 10.37 -0.29 11.38
CA PHE A 18 9.30 -0.52 12.34
C PHE A 18 7.95 0.01 11.82
N THR A 19 7.94 1.24 11.31
CA THR A 19 6.72 1.82 10.73
C THR A 19 6.24 1.02 9.52
N LYS A 20 7.17 0.56 8.67
CA LYS A 20 6.85 -0.25 7.50
C LYS A 20 6.24 -1.60 7.86
N ASP A 21 6.81 -2.38 8.79
CA ASP A 21 6.19 -3.67 9.12
C ASP A 21 4.93 -3.51 9.99
N LEU A 22 4.76 -2.40 10.72
CA LEU A 22 3.49 -2.06 11.37
C LEU A 22 2.39 -1.81 10.33
N GLN A 23 2.71 -1.10 9.26
CA GLN A 23 1.80 -0.90 8.13
C GLN A 23 1.54 -2.20 7.36
N SER A 24 2.58 -3.00 7.13
CA SER A 24 2.52 -4.27 6.39
C SER A 24 1.70 -5.33 7.13
N SER A 25 1.91 -5.47 8.46
CA SER A 25 1.15 -6.37 9.32
C SER A 25 -0.34 -6.05 9.35
N GLY A 26 -0.71 -4.80 9.07
CA GLY A 26 -2.10 -4.37 8.96
C GLY A 26 -2.84 -4.28 10.30
N VAL A 27 -2.14 -4.40 11.44
CA VAL A 27 -2.75 -4.42 12.78
C VAL A 27 -3.61 -3.17 13.05
N LEU A 28 -3.12 -1.99 12.67
CA LEU A 28 -3.89 -0.74 12.79
C LEU A 28 -5.10 -0.69 11.86
N ARG A 29 -4.97 -1.26 10.66
CA ARG A 29 -6.07 -1.34 9.69
C ARG A 29 -7.16 -2.26 10.21
N GLU A 30 -6.80 -3.39 10.78
CA GLU A 30 -7.73 -4.33 11.38
C GLU A 30 -8.46 -3.70 12.56
N PHE A 31 -7.73 -3.09 13.50
CA PHE A 31 -8.31 -2.38 14.63
C PHE A 31 -9.31 -1.29 14.19
N ARG A 32 -8.93 -0.47 13.20
CA ARG A 32 -9.82 0.53 12.61
C ARG A 32 -11.07 -0.08 11.98
N SER A 33 -10.93 -1.23 11.32
CA SER A 33 -12.07 -1.92 10.67
C SER A 33 -13.03 -2.56 11.68
N LYS A 34 -12.53 -3.02 12.83
CA LYS A 34 -13.32 -3.63 13.90
C LYS A 34 -13.95 -2.63 14.86
N ARG A 35 -13.54 -1.35 14.82
CA ARG A 35 -14.03 -0.29 15.72
C ARG A 35 -15.54 -0.06 15.67
N ARG A 36 -16.18 -0.33 14.53
CA ARG A 36 -17.62 -0.14 14.34
C ARG A 36 -18.23 -1.37 13.69
N PHE A 37 -19.48 -1.64 14.03
CA PHE A 37 -20.25 -2.68 13.36
C PHE A 37 -20.51 -2.28 11.90
N VAL A 38 -20.32 -3.25 11.00
CA VAL A 38 -20.62 -3.13 9.57
C VAL A 38 -21.34 -4.40 9.16
N SER A 39 -22.51 -4.28 8.55
CA SER A 39 -23.28 -5.42 8.09
C SER A 39 -22.56 -6.23 6.99
N LYS A 40 -22.95 -7.49 6.82
CA LYS A 40 -22.35 -8.38 5.79
C LYS A 40 -22.50 -7.81 4.37
N SER A 41 -23.62 -7.15 4.07
CA SER A 41 -23.88 -6.53 2.76
C SER A 41 -22.93 -5.34 2.52
N GLU A 42 -22.77 -4.45 3.50
CA GLU A 42 -21.85 -3.32 3.42
C GLU A 42 -20.39 -3.77 3.26
N GLN A 43 -19.97 -4.81 3.99
CA GLN A 43 -18.64 -5.40 3.83
C GLN A 43 -18.41 -5.92 2.40
N ARG A 44 -19.41 -6.58 1.80
CA ARG A 44 -19.35 -7.07 0.41
C ARG A 44 -19.24 -5.91 -0.58
N ARG A 45 -20.07 -4.87 -0.44
CA ARG A 45 -20.02 -3.67 -1.31
C ARG A 45 -18.67 -2.98 -1.22
N MET A 46 -18.12 -2.80 -0.02
CA MET A 46 -16.79 -2.21 0.16
C MET A 46 -15.69 -3.05 -0.48
N LYS A 47 -15.76 -4.39 -0.38
CA LYS A 47 -14.79 -5.30 -1.01
C LYS A 47 -14.83 -5.19 -2.55
N MET A 48 -16.02 -5.16 -3.15
CA MET A 48 -16.19 -4.99 -4.60
C MET A 48 -15.61 -3.66 -5.08
N ARG A 49 -16.01 -2.54 -4.45
CA ARG A 49 -15.50 -1.21 -4.78
C ARG A 49 -13.97 -1.12 -4.66
N LYS A 50 -13.40 -1.73 -3.61
CA LYS A 50 -11.93 -1.76 -3.44
C LYS A 50 -11.24 -2.60 -4.51
N ALA A 51 -11.83 -3.71 -4.94
CA ALA A 51 -11.29 -4.55 -6.00
C ALA A 51 -11.28 -3.83 -7.35
N GLU A 52 -12.39 -3.18 -7.69
CA GLU A 52 -12.50 -2.35 -8.90
C GLU A 52 -11.48 -1.21 -8.90
N HIS A 53 -11.36 -0.48 -7.79
CA HIS A 53 -10.36 0.59 -7.66
C HIS A 53 -8.93 0.07 -7.84
N LYS A 54 -8.62 -1.13 -7.30
CA LYS A 54 -7.32 -1.77 -7.49
C LYS A 54 -7.08 -2.16 -8.96
N ARG A 55 -8.09 -2.69 -9.65
CA ARG A 55 -8.03 -3.03 -11.08
C ARG A 55 -7.75 -1.78 -11.92
N ARG A 56 -8.51 -0.70 -11.71
CA ARG A 56 -8.32 0.57 -12.42
C ARG A 56 -6.92 1.14 -12.23
N ARG A 57 -6.39 1.12 -11.00
CA ARG A 57 -5.02 1.58 -10.73
C ARG A 57 -3.95 0.73 -11.41
N LYS A 58 -4.16 -0.59 -11.49
CA LYS A 58 -3.22 -1.49 -12.19
C LYS A 58 -3.17 -1.15 -13.68
N LEU A 59 -4.33 -1.02 -14.32
CA LEU A 59 -4.43 -0.68 -15.74
C LEU A 59 -3.78 0.68 -16.06
N ALA A 60 -3.98 1.69 -15.22
CA ALA A 60 -3.33 3.00 -15.40
C ALA A 60 -1.80 2.90 -15.32
N LYS A 61 -1.27 2.12 -14.37
CA LYS A 61 0.18 1.90 -14.22
C LYS A 61 0.78 1.14 -15.42
N ASP A 62 0.07 0.12 -15.89
CA ASP A 62 0.54 -0.70 -17.01
C ASP A 62 0.57 0.13 -18.33
N GLY A 63 -0.38 1.05 -18.52
CA GLY A 63 -0.41 1.98 -19.67
C GLY A 63 0.66 3.09 -19.65
N GLU A 64 1.11 3.52 -18.46
CA GLU A 64 2.24 4.46 -18.33
C GLU A 64 3.58 3.78 -18.65
N THR A 65 3.73 2.49 -18.36
CA THR A 65 4.97 1.72 -18.62
C THR A 65 5.17 1.28 -20.07
N SER A 66 4.15 1.42 -20.93
CA SER A 66 4.23 1.08 -22.36
C SER A 66 4.55 2.25 -23.29
N THR A 67 4.74 3.48 -22.78
CA THR A 67 5.25 4.59 -23.59
C THR A 67 6.78 4.59 -23.51
N PRO A 68 7.53 4.23 -24.58
CA PRO A 68 8.98 4.32 -24.55
C PRO A 68 9.37 5.80 -24.42
N ALA A 69 10.17 6.12 -23.42
CA ALA A 69 10.79 7.44 -23.23
C ALA A 69 11.91 7.67 -24.27
N SER A 70 11.57 7.62 -25.56
CA SER A 70 12.45 7.85 -26.70
C SER A 70 11.74 8.71 -27.75
N SER A 71 11.62 10.01 -27.47
CA SER A 71 11.32 11.05 -28.48
C SER A 71 11.37 12.49 -27.95
N ARG A 72 12.13 12.77 -26.88
CA ARG A 72 12.43 14.15 -26.46
C ARG A 72 13.91 14.48 -26.65
N GLY A 73 14.40 14.26 -27.87
CA GLY A 73 15.52 15.02 -28.42
C GLY A 73 14.92 16.14 -29.26
N ARG A 74 14.78 17.34 -28.68
CA ARG A 74 14.55 18.55 -29.46
C ARG A 74 15.88 18.92 -30.11
N SER A 75 15.86 18.95 -31.44
CA SER A 75 16.76 19.72 -32.32
C SER A 75 16.96 21.14 -31.83
#